data_AF-A0A534TCK1-F1
#
_entry.id   AF-A0A534TCK1-F1
#
_cell.length_a   1.000
_cell.length_b   1.000
_cell.length_c   1.000
_cell.angle_alpha   90.00
_cell.angle_beta   90.00
_cell.angle_gamma   90.00
#
_symmetry.space_group_name_H-M   'P 1'
#
loop_
_entity.id
_entity.type
_entity.pdbx_description
1 polymer ?
#
loop_
_entity_poly.entity_id
_entity_poly.type
_entity_poly.pdbx_seq_one_letter_code
_entity_poly.pdbx_strand_id
1 'polypeptide(L)'
;MHSVKPLPFDPSKLRGLSERLMVSHHENNYDGAVKDLNRTEEELARVTKDTPPLLVAALKERELDMYEHSYALDYGAAAAKYVDVFFQNIQWDEVNRRLENAQRRAA
;
A
#
# COMPACT_ATOMS: atom_id res chain seq x y z
N MET A 1 0.55 15.24 -6.51
CA MET A 1 -0.32 14.08 -6.71
C MET A 1 0.53 12.85 -6.91
N HIS A 2 0.18 11.80 -6.19
CA HIS A 2 0.80 10.48 -6.19
C HIS A 2 0.44 9.72 -7.47
N SER A 3 1.29 8.78 -7.85
CA SER A 3 1.09 7.93 -9.03
C SER A 3 1.17 6.46 -8.63
N VAL A 4 0.26 5.67 -9.21
CA VAL A 4 0.26 4.21 -9.09
C VAL A 4 1.53 3.67 -9.73
N LYS A 5 2.30 2.90 -8.97
CA LYS A 5 3.46 2.18 -9.51
C LYS A 5 2.99 0.82 -10.07
N PRO A 6 3.47 0.40 -11.25
CA PRO A 6 3.16 -0.92 -11.76
C PRO A 6 3.74 -2.01 -10.86
N LEU A 7 3.20 -3.23 -10.94
CA LEU A 7 3.79 -4.38 -10.29
C LEU A 7 5.24 -4.58 -10.79
N PRO A 8 6.24 -4.72 -9.89
CA PRO A 8 7.64 -4.86 -10.29
C PRO A 8 8.01 -6.30 -10.69
N PHE A 9 7.03 -7.20 -10.79
CA PHE A 9 7.19 -8.61 -11.12
C PHE A 9 5.97 -9.11 -11.90
N ASP A 10 6.12 -10.27 -12.54
CA ASP A 10 5.02 -10.97 -13.21
C ASP A 10 4.14 -11.69 -12.16
N PRO A 11 2.88 -11.26 -11.94
CA PRO A 11 2.01 -11.84 -10.92
C PRO A 11 1.62 -13.29 -11.21
N SER A 12 1.77 -13.78 -12.44
CA SER A 12 1.50 -15.17 -12.81
C SER A 12 2.56 -16.16 -12.30
N LYS A 13 3.72 -15.66 -11.85
CA LYS A 13 4.86 -16.49 -11.40
C LYS A 13 4.87 -16.77 -9.90
N LEU A 14 3.96 -16.18 -9.14
CA LEU A 14 3.92 -16.39 -7.69
C LEU A 14 3.42 -17.80 -7.35
N ARG A 15 4.10 -18.46 -6.41
CA ARG A 15 3.72 -19.79 -5.93
C ARG A 15 2.64 -19.65 -4.87
N GLY A 16 1.53 -20.35 -5.02
CA GLY A 16 0.45 -20.34 -4.02
C GLY A 16 -0.43 -19.08 -3.99
N LEU A 17 -0.15 -18.10 -4.86
CA LEU A 17 -1.00 -16.91 -5.09
C LEU A 17 -1.48 -16.91 -6.54
N SER A 18 -2.75 -16.62 -6.75
CA SER A 18 -3.28 -16.50 -8.12
C SER A 18 -2.95 -15.14 -8.70
N GLU A 19 -2.66 -15.10 -10.00
CA GLU A 19 -2.50 -13.85 -10.77
C GLU A 19 -3.69 -12.91 -10.58
N ARG A 20 -4.92 -13.44 -10.73
CA ARG A 20 -6.16 -12.66 -10.58
C ARG A 20 -6.26 -11.98 -9.21
N LEU A 21 -5.83 -12.65 -8.14
CA LEU A 21 -5.81 -12.08 -6.79
C LEU A 21 -4.85 -10.88 -6.74
N MET A 22 -3.61 -11.04 -7.23
CA MET A 22 -2.61 -9.99 -7.18
C MET A 22 -2.98 -8.77 -8.04
N VAL A 23 -3.49 -9.02 -9.24
CA VAL A 23 -3.96 -7.96 -10.14
C VAL A 23 -5.14 -7.24 -9.50
N SER A 24 -6.14 -7.97 -9.00
CA SER A 24 -7.29 -7.38 -8.30
C SER A 24 -6.87 -6.56 -7.09
N HIS A 25 -5.94 -7.04 -6.27
CA HIS A 25 -5.46 -6.30 -5.10
C HIS A 25 -4.76 -5.00 -5.52
N HIS A 26 -3.90 -5.06 -6.55
CA HIS A 26 -3.20 -3.89 -7.06
C HIS A 26 -4.16 -2.85 -7.64
N GLU A 27 -5.11 -3.26 -8.47
CA GLU A 27 -6.05 -2.36 -9.14
C GLU A 27 -7.15 -1.83 -8.22
N ASN A 28 -7.69 -2.65 -7.33
CA ASN A 28 -8.84 -2.23 -6.51
C ASN A 28 -8.42 -1.62 -5.17
N ASN A 29 -7.37 -2.14 -4.54
CA ASN A 29 -6.96 -1.65 -3.22
C ASN A 29 -5.88 -0.58 -3.35
N TYR A 30 -4.76 -0.89 -4.01
CA TYR A 30 -3.65 0.06 -4.11
C TYR A 30 -3.97 1.26 -5.01
N ASP A 31 -4.42 1.05 -6.25
CA ASP A 31 -4.79 2.15 -7.14
C ASP A 31 -5.99 2.95 -6.57
N GLY A 32 -6.99 2.26 -6.01
CA GLY A 32 -8.09 2.90 -5.27
C GLY A 32 -7.59 3.84 -4.16
N ALA A 33 -6.73 3.35 -3.27
CA ALA A 33 -6.16 4.14 -2.18
C ALA A 33 -5.33 5.34 -2.68
N VAL A 34 -4.56 5.18 -3.76
CA VAL A 34 -3.79 6.29 -4.35
C VAL A 34 -4.73 7.38 -4.92
N LYS A 35 -5.81 6.99 -5.58
CA LYS A 35 -6.83 7.93 -6.09
C LYS A 35 -7.53 8.65 -4.96
N ASP A 36 -7.92 7.94 -3.90
CA ASP A 36 -8.60 8.52 -2.74
C ASP A 36 -7.68 9.44 -1.94
N LEU A 37 -6.39 9.10 -1.80
CA LEU A 37 -5.39 9.99 -1.20
C LEU A 37 -5.24 11.28 -2.00
N ASN A 38 -5.06 11.18 -3.32
CA ASN A 38 -4.97 12.35 -4.21
C ASN A 38 -6.19 13.27 -4.07
N ARG A 39 -7.40 12.69 -4.07
CA ARG A 39 -8.63 13.43 -3.86
C ARG A 39 -8.68 14.09 -2.48
N THR A 40 -8.27 13.37 -1.45
CA THR A 40 -8.26 13.89 -0.07
C THR A 40 -7.27 15.06 0.07
N GLU A 41 -6.09 14.97 -0.55
CA GLU A 41 -5.11 16.06 -0.59
C GLU A 41 -5.66 17.28 -1.34
N GLU A 42 -6.40 17.08 -2.44
CA GLU A 42 -7.09 18.17 -3.15
C GLU A 42 -8.20 18.83 -2.32
N GLU A 43 -8.97 18.04 -1.57
CA GLU A 43 -10.00 18.54 -0.64
C GLU A 43 -9.36 19.30 0.53
N LEU A 44 -8.26 18.79 1.09
CA LEU A 44 -7.46 19.45 2.12
C LEU A 44 -6.85 20.76 1.63
N ALA A 45 -6.38 20.83 0.40
CA ALA A 45 -5.83 22.06 -0.19
C ALA A 45 -6.86 23.20 -0.31
N ARG A 46 -8.16 22.87 -0.25
CA ARG A 46 -9.26 23.84 -0.30
C ARG A 46 -9.77 24.25 1.09
N VAL A 47 -9.24 23.67 2.17
CA VAL A 47 -9.62 24.01 3.54
C VAL A 47 -9.31 25.47 3.82
N THR A 48 -10.25 26.15 4.46
CA THR A 48 -10.11 27.54 4.90
C THR A 48 -10.42 27.63 6.40
N LYS A 49 -10.24 28.83 6.97
CA LYS A 49 -10.62 29.12 8.37
C LYS A 49 -12.11 28.91 8.65
N ASP A 50 -12.95 28.91 7.62
CA ASP A 50 -14.40 28.78 7.72
C ASP A 50 -14.86 27.32 7.54
N THR A 51 -13.95 26.40 7.20
CA THR A 51 -14.25 24.98 7.09
C THR A 51 -14.61 24.40 8.47
N PRO A 52 -15.71 23.64 8.61
CA PRO A 52 -16.08 23.02 9.87
C PRO A 52 -14.94 22.15 10.44
N PRO A 53 -14.57 22.30 11.73
CA PRO A 53 -13.46 21.54 12.32
C PRO A 53 -13.61 20.02 12.20
N LEU A 54 -14.83 19.51 12.30
CA LEU A 54 -15.11 18.08 12.13
C LEU A 54 -14.80 17.58 10.72
N LEU A 55 -15.04 18.41 9.69
CA LEU A 55 -14.71 18.05 8.31
C LEU A 55 -13.19 18.03 8.11
N VAL A 56 -12.47 18.99 8.67
CA VAL A 56 -10.99 19.02 8.62
C VAL A 56 -10.40 17.78 9.29
N ALA A 57 -10.92 17.40 10.47
CA ALA A 57 -10.50 16.18 11.17
C ALA A 57 -10.75 14.93 10.33
N ALA A 58 -11.95 14.79 9.75
CA ALA A 58 -12.30 13.64 8.91
C ALA A 58 -11.40 13.52 7.66
N LEU A 59 -11.08 14.65 7.01
CA LEU A 59 -10.16 14.65 5.87
C LEU A 59 -8.73 14.25 6.28
N LYS A 60 -8.26 14.71 7.44
CA LYS A 60 -6.94 14.34 7.97
C LYS A 60 -6.86 12.88 8.39
N GLU A 61 -7.92 12.35 8.99
CA GLU A 61 -8.02 10.93 9.31
C GLU A 61 -7.99 10.09 8.03
N ARG A 62 -8.77 10.47 7.01
CA ARG A 62 -8.73 9.80 5.71
C ARG A 62 -7.35 9.85 5.04
N GLU A 63 -6.67 10.99 5.10
CA GLU A 63 -5.30 11.11 4.58
C GLU A 63 -4.37 10.08 5.23
N LEU A 64 -4.38 9.97 6.56
CA LEU A 64 -3.61 8.98 7.31
C LEU A 64 -4.03 7.55 6.99
N ASP A 65 -5.34 7.31 6.95
CA ASP A 65 -5.93 6.01 6.68
C ASP A 65 -5.55 5.49 5.28
N MET A 66 -5.45 6.36 4.26
CA MET A 66 -5.00 5.95 2.93
C MET A 66 -3.49 5.70 2.85
N TYR A 67 -2.68 6.34 3.70
CA TYR A 67 -1.28 5.95 3.88
C TYR A 67 -1.18 4.53 4.49
N GLU A 68 -2.04 4.20 5.46
CA GLU A 68 -2.04 2.90 6.15
C GLU A 68 -2.68 1.75 5.33
N HIS A 69 -3.78 2.04 4.61
CA HIS A 69 -4.54 1.07 3.82
C HIS A 69 -3.79 0.53 2.60
N SER A 70 -2.69 1.15 2.19
CA SER A 70 -1.78 0.58 1.18
C SER A 70 -1.13 -0.74 1.62
N TYR A 71 -1.28 -1.16 2.89
CA TYR A 71 -0.68 -2.38 3.43
C TYR A 71 -1.64 -3.34 4.17
N ALA A 72 -2.81 -2.88 4.64
CA ALA A 72 -3.50 -3.55 5.76
C ALA A 72 -4.74 -4.40 5.42
N LEU A 73 -5.41 -4.19 4.29
CA LEU A 73 -6.64 -4.93 3.96
C LEU A 73 -6.38 -5.99 2.90
N ASP A 74 -6.36 -7.25 3.35
CA ASP A 74 -6.55 -8.45 2.53
C ASP A 74 -6.67 -9.74 3.35
N TYR A 75 -6.29 -9.70 4.63
CA TYR A 75 -6.27 -10.89 5.47
C TYR A 75 -7.62 -11.11 6.13
N GLY A 76 -8.54 -11.71 5.37
CA GLY A 76 -9.69 -12.40 5.96
C GLY A 76 -9.25 -13.49 6.96
N ALA A 77 -10.17 -14.37 7.38
CA ALA A 77 -9.94 -15.33 8.48
C ALA A 77 -8.79 -16.37 8.30
N ALA A 78 -8.04 -16.35 7.20
CA ALA A 78 -7.01 -17.34 6.84
C ALA A 78 -5.55 -16.80 6.89
N ALA A 79 -5.26 -15.91 7.84
CA ALA A 79 -3.94 -15.27 7.99
C ALA A 79 -2.75 -16.25 8.01
N ALA A 80 -2.88 -17.42 8.65
CA ALA A 80 -1.80 -18.41 8.72
C ALA A 80 -1.36 -18.90 7.33
N LYS A 81 -2.32 -19.25 6.45
CA LYS A 81 -2.01 -19.72 5.09
C LYS A 81 -1.38 -18.62 4.24
N TYR A 82 -1.79 -17.37 4.45
CA TYR A 82 -1.15 -16.23 3.81
C TYR A 82 0.31 -16.12 4.23
N VAL A 83 0.61 -16.21 5.53
CA VAL A 83 1.99 -16.12 6.05
C VAL A 83 2.87 -17.21 5.42
N ASP A 84 2.39 -18.46 5.35
CA ASP A 84 3.13 -19.55 4.73
C ASP A 84 3.47 -19.24 3.26
N VAL A 85 2.48 -18.75 2.50
CA VAL A 85 2.65 -18.39 1.08
C VAL A 85 3.52 -17.15 0.90
N PHE A 86 3.43 -16.17 1.81
CA PHE A 86 4.28 -14.98 1.81
C PHE A 86 5.76 -15.37 1.91
N PHE A 87 6.12 -16.20 2.90
CA PHE A 87 7.51 -16.64 3.09
C PHE A 87 8.05 -17.45 1.91
N GLN A 88 7.19 -18.14 1.16
CA GLN A 88 7.59 -18.86 -0.07
C GLN A 88 7.94 -17.94 -1.24
N ASN A 89 7.49 -16.69 -1.23
CA ASN A 89 7.68 -15.74 -2.34
C ASN A 89 8.63 -14.58 -2.00
N ILE A 90 9.27 -14.59 -0.82
CA ILE A 90 10.25 -13.57 -0.44
C ILE A 90 11.43 -13.58 -1.43
N GLN A 91 11.72 -12.40 -1.97
CA GLN A 91 12.90 -12.14 -2.81
C GLN A 91 14.13 -11.94 -1.93
N TRP A 92 14.72 -13.03 -1.44
CA TRP A 92 15.84 -12.98 -0.50
C TRP A 92 17.06 -12.21 -1.02
N ASP A 93 17.32 -12.24 -2.33
CA ASP A 93 18.41 -11.45 -2.94
C ASP A 93 18.17 -9.94 -2.79
N GLU A 94 16.94 -9.47 -2.98
CA GLU A 94 16.57 -8.07 -2.79
C GLU A 94 16.60 -7.69 -1.31
N VAL A 95 16.20 -8.60 -0.40
CA VAL A 95 16.32 -8.41 1.05
C VAL A 95 17.78 -8.22 1.44
N ASN A 96 18.66 -9.11 0.98
CA ASN A 96 20.10 -9.04 1.25
C ASN A 96 20.70 -7.75 0.70
N ARG A 97 20.37 -7.39 -0.55
CA ARG A 97 20.83 -6.14 -1.17
C ARG A 97 20.40 -4.90 -0.36
N ARG A 98 19.17 -4.88 0.17
CA ARG A 98 18.70 -3.77 1.02
C ARG A 98 19.41 -3.73 2.36
N LEU A 99 19.63 -4.89 2.99
CA LEU A 99 20.36 -5.00 4.26
C LEU A 99 21.78 -4.46 4.12
N GLU A 100 22.52 -4.89 3.10
CA GLU A 100 23.87 -4.40 2.84
C GLU A 100 23.90 -2.88 2.61
N ASN A 101 22.94 -2.34 1.84
CA ASN A 101 22.84 -0.90 1.63
C ASN A 101 22.56 -0.14 2.93
N ALA A 102 21.72 -0.67 3.81
CA ALA A 102 21.42 -0.07 5.10
C ALA A 102 22.65 -0.08 6.02
N GLN A 103 23.37 -1.20 6.09
CA GLN A 103 24.62 -1.32 6.84
C GLN A 103 25.68 -0.33 6.35
N ARG A 104 25.84 -0.19 5.02
CA ARG A 104 26.76 0.81 4.44
C ARG A 104 26.40 2.26 4.77
N ARG A 105 25.11 2.57 4.98
CA ARG A 105 24.66 3.92 5.36
C ARG A 105 24.79 4.21 6.85
N ALA A 106 24.89 3.18 7.68
CA ALA A 106 25.02 3.29 9.13
C ALA A 106 26.48 3.29 9.61
N ALA A 107 27.43 3.00 8.71
CA ALA A 107 28.88 3.10 8.93
C ALA A 107 29.37 4.49 8.50
#